data_AF-A0A316HLL7-F1
#
_entry.id   AF-A0A316HLL7-F1
#
_cell.length_a   1.000
_cell.length_b   1.000
_cell.length_c   1.000
_cell.angle_alpha   90.00
_cell.angle_beta   90.00
_cell.angle_gamma   90.00
#
_symmetry.space_group_name_H-M   'P 1'
#
loop_
_entity.id
_entity.type
_entity.pdbx_description
1 polymer ?
#
loop_
_entity_poly.entity_id
_entity_poly.type
_entity_poly.pdbx_seq_one_letter_code
_entity_poly.pdbx_strand_id
1 'polypeptide(L)' 'MEVSLDFTPVYPRHDLLIEIGRIEMAMEHLAERDERERVSLKPRLESRMQRLRSELAHLAV' A
#
# COMPACT_ATOMS: atom_id res chain seq x y z
N MET A 1 -34.23 -10.17 -8.51
CA MET A 1 -33.77 -9.81 -7.16
C MET A 1 -32.61 -8.87 -7.34
N GLU A 2 -32.86 -7.57 -7.21
CA GLU A 2 -31.81 -6.54 -7.22
C GLU A 2 -30.98 -6.73 -5.95
N VAL A 3 -29.74 -7.20 -6.11
CA VAL A 3 -28.77 -7.19 -5.03
C VAL A 3 -28.39 -5.72 -4.86
N SER A 4 -29.11 -5.03 -3.99
CA SER A 4 -28.70 -3.72 -3.48
C SER A 4 -27.44 -3.94 -2.65
N LEU A 5 -26.30 -4.01 -3.34
CA LEU A 5 -24.99 -3.89 -2.74
C LEU A 5 -24.93 -2.45 -2.25
N ASP A 6 -25.22 -2.24 -0.97
CA ASP A 6 -24.83 -1.03 -0.29
C ASP A 6 -23.29 -0.96 -0.35
N PHE A 7 -22.77 -0.33 -1.41
CA PHE A 7 -21.36 0.00 -1.60
C PHE A 7 -20.98 1.09 -0.59
N THR A 8 -21.05 0.77 0.70
CA THR A 8 -20.37 1.50 1.77
C THR A 8 -18.89 1.71 1.39
N PRO A 9 -18.23 2.77 1.89
CA PRO A 9 -16.88 3.23 1.47
C PRO A 9 -15.74 2.32 1.98
N VAL A 10 -15.98 1.01 2.07
CA VAL A 10 -15.00 0.02 2.52
C VAL A 10 -13.93 -0.24 1.46
N TYR A 11 -14.25 -0.02 0.18
CA TYR A 11 -13.33 -0.21 -0.96
C TYR A 11 -12.05 0.64 -0.85
N PRO A 12 -12.11 1.96 -0.61
CA PRO A 12 -10.92 2.78 -0.38
C PRO A 12 -9.98 2.23 0.70
N ARG A 13 -10.53 1.80 1.84
CA ARG A 13 -9.73 1.25 2.94
C ARG A 13 -9.09 -0.08 2.58
N HIS A 14 -9.86 -0.98 1.99
CA HIS A 14 -9.39 -2.31 1.57
C HIS A 14 -8.28 -2.22 0.51
N ASP A 15 -8.45 -1.35 -0.49
CA ASP A 15 -7.49 -1.20 -1.58
C ASP A 15 -6.16 -0.62 -1.07
N LEU A 16 -6.22 0.34 -0.14
CA LEU A 16 -5.03 0.85 0.52
C LEU A 16 -4.30 -0.22 1.33
N LEU A 17 -5.03 -1.09 2.04
CA LEU A 17 -4.42 -2.21 2.77
C LEU A 17 -3.71 -3.20 1.84
N ILE A 18 -4.30 -3.49 0.67
CA ILE A 18 -3.67 -4.32 -0.35
C ILE A 18 -2.38 -3.67 -0.86
N GLU A 19 -2.42 -2.38 -1.19
CA GLU A 19 -1.26 -1.65 -1.71
C GLU A 19 -0.13 -1.57 -0.67
N ILE A 20 -0.45 -1.40 0.61
CA ILE A 20 0.51 -1.46 1.71
C ILE A 20 1.18 -2.84 1.74
N GLY A 21 0.40 -3.93 1.74
CA GLY A 21 0.96 -5.29 1.74
C GLY A 21 1.86 -5.57 0.52
N ARG A 22 1.51 -5.06 -0.66
CA ARG A 22 2.35 -5.16 -1.87
C ARG A 22 3.71 -4.48 -1.70
N ILE A 23 3.74 -3.31 -1.05
CA ILE A 23 5.00 -2.59 -0.79
C ILE A 23 5.82 -3.30 0.27
N GLU A 24 5.19 -3.87 1.31
CA GLU A 24 5.88 -4.68 2.32
C GLU A 24 6.59 -5.87 1.67
N MET A 25 5.90 -6.64 0.83
CA MET A 25 6.51 -7.73 0.05
C MET A 25 7.62 -7.20 -0.88
N ALA A 26 7.41 -6.07 -1.56
CA ALA A 26 8.44 -5.49 -2.43
C ALA A 26 9.70 -5.06 -1.66
N MET A 27 9.56 -4.56 -0.42
CA MET A 27 10.68 -4.20 0.45
C MET A 27 11.41 -5.43 0.98
N GLU A 28 10.69 -6.51 1.29
CA GLU A 28 11.27 -7.80 1.68
C GLU A 28 12.14 -8.37 0.54
N HIS A 29 11.59 -8.43 -0.68
CA HIS A 29 12.35 -8.85 -1.86
C HIS A 29 13.50 -7.90 -2.23
N LEU A 30 13.40 -6.61 -1.86
CA LEU A 30 14.47 -5.66 -2.12
C LEU A 30 15.75 -5.95 -1.31
N ALA A 31 15.62 -6.63 -0.16
CA ALA A 31 16.77 -7.04 0.64
C ALA A 31 17.67 -8.05 -0.09
N GLU A 32 17.10 -8.84 -0.99
CA GLU A 32 17.79 -9.87 -1.79
C GLU A 32 18.43 -9.31 -3.06
N ARG A 33 18.19 -8.03 -3.38
CA ARG A 33 18.70 -7.38 -4.60
C ARG A 33 20.07 -6.74 -4.40
N ASP A 34 20.75 -6.49 -5.53
CA ASP A 34 22.01 -5.77 -5.56
C ASP A 34 21.93 -4.40 -4.89
N GLU A 35 23.02 -4.00 -4.22
CA GLU A 35 23.13 -2.76 -3.45
C GLU A 35 22.67 -1.53 -4.24
N ARG A 36 23.05 -1.45 -5.52
CA ARG A 36 22.72 -0.31 -6.39
C ARG A 36 21.21 -0.20 -6.65
N GLU A 37 20.56 -1.33 -6.87
CA GLU A 37 19.11 -1.37 -7.06
C GLU A 37 18.39 -1.05 -5.75
N ARG A 38 18.89 -1.59 -4.63
CA ARG A 38 18.35 -1.33 -3.30
C ARG A 38 18.41 0.14 -2.91
N VAL A 39 19.55 0.80 -3.07
CA VAL A 39 19.73 2.23 -2.76
C VAL A 39 18.82 3.11 -3.62
N SER A 40 18.56 2.72 -4.86
CA SER A 40 17.68 3.45 -5.77
C SER A 40 16.18 3.25 -5.45
N LEU A 41 15.77 2.02 -5.15
CA LEU A 41 14.36 1.67 -4.99
C LEU A 41 13.83 1.87 -3.57
N LYS A 42 14.67 1.69 -2.54
CA LYS A 42 14.26 1.79 -1.13
C LYS A 42 13.59 3.14 -0.79
N PRO A 43 14.15 4.31 -1.15
CA PRO A 43 13.53 5.60 -0.82
C PRO A 43 12.16 5.77 -1.49
N ARG A 44 11.98 5.20 -2.69
CA ARG A 44 10.72 5.27 -3.44
C ARG A 44 9.63 4.43 -2.79
N LEU A 45 9.98 3.22 -2.34
CA LEU A 45 9.07 2.34 -1.61
C LEU A 45 8.67 2.93 -0.26
N GLU A 46 9.63 3.46 0.50
CA GLU A 46 9.38 4.12 1.78
C GLU A 46 8.46 5.34 1.63
N SER A 47 8.71 6.20 0.64
CA SER A 47 7.85 7.35 0.34
C SER A 47 6.42 6.95 -0.05
N ARG A 48 6.27 5.86 -0.81
CA ARG A 48 4.95 5.35 -1.20
C ARG A 48 4.22 4.75 0.01
N MET A 49 4.92 4.00 0.85
CA MET A 49 4.38 3.46 2.11
C MET A 49 3.87 4.56 3.04
N GLN A 50 4.64 5.63 3.22
CA GLN A 50 4.24 6.75 4.08
C GLN A 50 2.99 7.47 3.57
N ARG A 51 2.86 7.62 2.24
CA ARG A 51 1.65 8.19 1.62
C ARG A 51 0.42 7.30 1.85
N LEU A 52 0.52 6.01 1.55
CA LEU A 52 -0.61 5.08 1.74
C LEU A 52 -1.06 4.98 3.20
N ARG A 53 -0.11 4.95 4.15
CA ARG A 53 -0.42 4.97 5.59
C ARG A 53 -1.12 6.26 6.00
N SER A 54 -0.70 7.39 5.42
CA SER A 54 -1.35 8.68 5.66
C SER A 54 -2.77 8.66 5.12
N GLU A 55 -2.99 8.27 3.86
CA GLU A 55 -4.33 8.15 3.26
C GLU A 55 -5.25 7.20 4.04
N LEU A 56 -4.72 6.05 4.48
CA LEU A 56 -5.46 5.09 5.31
C LEU A 56 -5.88 5.70 6.65
N ALA A 57 -5.01 6.50 7.27
CA ALA A 57 -5.33 7.20 8.52
C ALA A 57 -6.41 8.27 8.33
N HIS A 58 -6.44 8.96 7.18
CA HIS A 58 -7.48 9.95 6.88
C HIS A 58 -8.86 9.31 6.65
N LEU A 59 -8.92 8.06 6.18
CA LEU A 59 -10.16 7.31 5.97
C LEU A 59 -10.70 6.62 7.23
N ALA A 60 -9.88 6.51 8.28
CA ALA A 60 -10.26 5.89 9.55
C ALA A 60 -10.93 6.88 10.52
N VAL A 61 -11.09 8.15 10.11
CA VAL A 61 -11.70 9.26 10.86
C VAL A 61 -13.13 9.50 10.40
#